data_AF-A0A4U1ZHA7-F1
#
_entry.id   AF-A0A4U1ZHA7-F1
#
_cell.length_a   1.000
_cell.length_b   1.000
_cell.length_c   1.000
_cell.angle_alpha   90.00
_cell.angle_beta   90.00
_cell.angle_gamma   90.00
#
_symmetry.space_group_name_H-M   'P 1'
#
loop_
_entity.id
_entity.type
_entity.pdbx_description
1 polymer ?
#
loop_
_entity_poly.entity_id
_entity_poly.type
_entity_poly.pdbx_seq_one_letter_code
_entity_poly.pdbx_strand_id
1 'polypeptide(L)'
;MTNKYTKPCWKGLRELGESKVLKLTILTPFLGYLIVFSQQFQSLMSETLTVAGITPEPAVVSFNLYAMYIGLLGLGLASVLYTIFAPSLVKEYLSNRQYVDQNIDQITISKLVGLASHVRSEYVKGDEPDVLKGISSFEATYPGDSSLDDSGRKELRNHGINLFNHFWNETVHRQPKLRKSIKWIYITSFSLLSLPSLLLLSKVLGLYYLFT
;
A
#
# COMPACT_ATOMS: atom_id res chain seq x y z
N MET A 1 -20.80 -13.58 13.46
CA MET A 1 -19.40 -13.10 13.60
C MET A 1 -18.81 -12.92 12.22
N THR A 2 -18.90 -11.73 11.64
CA THR A 2 -18.37 -11.45 10.30
C THR A 2 -16.86 -11.25 10.37
N ASN A 3 -16.14 -12.07 9.61
CA ASN A 3 -14.69 -12.15 9.59
C ASN A 3 -14.09 -10.76 9.23
N LYS A 4 -13.64 -10.00 10.25
CA LYS A 4 -13.28 -8.57 10.15
C LYS A 4 -11.84 -8.34 9.65
N TYR A 5 -11.10 -9.41 9.32
CA TYR A 5 -9.64 -9.38 9.20
C TYR A 5 -9.06 -9.42 7.78
N THR A 6 -9.86 -9.42 6.73
CA THR A 6 -9.37 -9.28 5.34
C THR A 6 -9.72 -7.92 4.74
N LYS A 7 -9.59 -6.85 5.53
CA LYS A 7 -9.54 -5.51 4.93
C LYS A 7 -8.17 -5.34 4.27
N PRO A 8 -8.08 -5.02 2.97
CA PRO A 8 -6.79 -4.77 2.33
C PRO A 8 -6.07 -3.68 3.12
N CYS A 9 -4.97 -4.07 3.74
CA CYS A 9 -4.19 -3.21 4.60
C CYS A 9 -3.24 -2.40 3.72
N TRP A 10 -3.18 -1.09 3.94
CA TRP A 10 -2.20 -0.23 3.28
C TRP A 10 -0.77 -0.74 3.50
N LYS A 11 -0.50 -1.52 4.56
CA LYS A 11 0.79 -2.18 4.81
C LYS A 11 1.28 -3.02 3.63
N GLY A 12 0.42 -3.89 3.08
CA GLY A 12 0.81 -4.72 1.93
C GLY A 12 0.99 -3.89 0.65
N LEU A 13 0.19 -2.83 0.49
CA LEU A 13 0.36 -1.88 -0.62
C LEU A 13 1.64 -1.06 -0.48
N ARG A 14 2.08 -0.77 0.75
CA ARG A 14 3.32 -0.07 1.05
C ARG A 14 4.54 -0.88 0.66
N GLU A 15 4.58 -2.16 1.00
CA GLU A 15 5.70 -3.04 0.63
C GLU A 15 5.93 -3.06 -0.89
N LEU A 16 4.85 -2.99 -1.66
CA LEU A 16 4.92 -2.87 -3.12
C LEU A 16 5.27 -1.43 -3.56
N GLY A 17 4.49 -0.43 -3.16
CA GLY A 17 4.66 0.95 -3.64
C GLY A 17 5.96 1.63 -3.22
N GLU A 18 6.52 1.27 -2.05
CA GLU A 18 7.81 1.80 -1.58
C GLU A 18 9.02 1.01 -2.10
N SER A 19 8.81 -0.12 -2.80
CA SER A 19 9.91 -0.89 -3.36
C SER A 19 10.68 -0.09 -4.40
N LYS A 20 12.01 -0.04 -4.25
CA LYS A 20 12.91 0.64 -5.20
C LYS A 20 12.73 0.11 -6.63
N VAL A 21 12.46 -1.18 -6.77
CA VAL A 21 12.23 -1.82 -8.08
C VAL A 21 10.93 -1.32 -8.72
N LEU A 22 9.86 -1.19 -7.94
CA LEU A 22 8.58 -0.66 -8.44
C LEU A 22 8.60 0.86 -8.65
N LYS A 23 9.50 1.60 -7.99
CA LYS A 23 9.74 3.01 -8.32
C LYS A 23 10.49 3.16 -9.65
N LEU A 24 11.41 2.24 -9.97
CA LEU A 24 12.06 2.22 -11.28
C LEU A 24 11.07 1.96 -12.42
N THR A 25 9.98 1.22 -12.18
CA THR A 25 8.96 1.01 -13.21
C THR A 25 8.17 2.27 -13.56
N ILE A 26 8.34 3.39 -12.85
CA ILE A 26 7.84 4.70 -13.28
C ILE A 26 8.54 5.15 -14.58
N LEU A 27 9.77 4.71 -14.84
CA LEU A 27 10.48 4.97 -16.10
C LEU A 27 10.07 4.02 -17.24
N THR A 28 9.23 3.02 -16.95
CA THR A 28 8.75 2.05 -17.95
C THR A 28 8.10 2.69 -19.16
N PRO A 29 7.29 3.77 -19.10
CA PRO A 29 6.71 4.32 -20.31
C PRO A 29 7.77 4.73 -21.34
N PHE A 30 8.93 5.21 -20.87
CA PHE A 30 10.05 5.59 -21.73
C PHE A 30 10.86 4.37 -22.19
N LEU A 31 11.27 3.51 -21.24
CA LEU A 31 12.08 2.33 -21.55
C LEU A 31 11.29 1.28 -22.34
N GLY A 32 10.05 1.07 -21.96
CA GLY A 32 9.11 0.15 -22.58
C GLY A 32 8.71 0.55 -23.99
N TYR A 33 8.56 1.85 -24.26
CA TYR A 33 8.42 2.34 -25.63
C TYR A 33 9.66 2.03 -26.46
N LEU A 34 10.86 2.31 -25.94
CA LEU A 34 12.11 1.97 -26.61
C LEU A 34 12.26 0.45 -26.84
N ILE A 35 11.82 -0.37 -25.89
CA ILE A 35 11.87 -1.84 -25.98
C ILE A 35 10.89 -2.39 -27.02
N VAL A 36 9.63 -1.92 -27.03
CA VAL A 36 8.60 -2.40 -27.96
C VAL A 36 8.93 -2.00 -29.40
N PHE A 37 9.46 -0.80 -29.61
CA PHE A 37 9.74 -0.27 -30.94
C PHE A 37 11.17 -0.54 -31.44
N SER A 38 12.06 -1.09 -30.60
CA SER A 38 13.38 -1.51 -31.05
C SER A 38 13.32 -2.84 -31.82
N GLN A 39 13.72 -2.81 -33.08
CA GLN A 39 13.89 -4.01 -33.91
C GLN A 39 14.91 -4.99 -33.28
N GLN A 40 15.94 -4.48 -32.61
CA GLN A 40 16.97 -5.32 -31.96
C GLN A 40 16.40 -6.09 -30.78
N PHE A 41 15.43 -5.51 -30.06
CA PHE A 41 14.81 -6.21 -28.93
C PHE A 41 13.83 -7.28 -29.40
N GLN A 42 13.09 -7.01 -30.49
CA GLN A 42 12.22 -7.99 -31.13
C GLN A 42 13.02 -9.18 -31.67
N SER A 43 14.20 -8.95 -32.27
CA SER A 43 15.07 -10.02 -32.75
C SER A 43 15.60 -10.88 -31.60
N LEU A 44 16.13 -10.27 -30.54
CA LEU A 44 16.58 -11.00 -29.34
C LEU A 44 15.47 -11.83 -28.69
N MET A 45 14.25 -11.28 -28.62
CA MET A 45 13.11 -12.03 -28.08
C MET A 45 12.74 -13.21 -28.99
N SER A 46 12.76 -13.03 -30.31
CA SER A 46 12.52 -14.14 -31.25
C SER A 46 13.60 -15.23 -31.15
N GLU A 47 14.86 -14.85 -30.97
CA GLU A 47 15.99 -15.77 -30.81
C GLU A 47 15.87 -16.58 -29.51
N THR A 48 15.59 -15.93 -28.38
CA THR A 48 15.39 -16.63 -27.11
C THR A 48 14.22 -17.62 -27.14
N LEU A 49 13.13 -17.28 -27.83
CA LEU A 49 12.01 -18.20 -28.05
C LEU A 49 12.42 -19.41 -28.92
N THR A 50 13.22 -19.15 -29.96
CA THR A 50 13.74 -20.20 -30.84
C THR A 50 14.66 -21.16 -30.08
N VAL A 51 15.54 -20.63 -29.21
CA VAL A 51 16.39 -21.43 -28.32
C VAL A 51 15.56 -22.24 -27.33
N ALA A 52 14.41 -21.72 -26.88
CA ALA A 52 13.46 -22.45 -26.04
C ALA A 52 12.64 -23.52 -26.81
N GLY A 53 12.93 -23.76 -28.08
CA GLY A 53 12.23 -24.75 -28.92
C GLY A 53 10.83 -24.31 -29.37
N ILE A 54 10.53 -23.01 -29.26
CA ILE A 54 9.23 -22.44 -29.63
C ILE A 54 9.42 -21.74 -30.96
N THR A 55 8.74 -22.21 -32.01
CA THR A 55 8.66 -21.47 -33.28
C THR A 55 8.00 -20.11 -33.03
N PRO A 56 8.74 -19.00 -33.15
CA PRO A 56 8.23 -17.69 -32.80
C PRO A 56 7.32 -17.21 -33.93
N GLU A 57 6.00 -17.36 -33.75
CA GLU A 57 5.06 -16.65 -34.61
C GLU A 57 5.14 -15.15 -34.29
N PRO A 58 5.36 -14.27 -35.28
CA PRO A 58 5.60 -12.84 -35.04
C PRO A 58 4.46 -12.15 -34.28
N ALA A 59 3.22 -12.64 -34.44
CA ALA A 59 2.06 -12.19 -33.68
C ALA A 59 2.17 -12.49 -32.18
N VAL A 60 2.70 -13.66 -31.81
CA VAL A 60 2.87 -14.10 -30.41
C VAL A 60 3.99 -13.31 -29.73
N VAL A 61 5.10 -13.07 -30.43
CA VAL A 61 6.21 -12.23 -29.92
C VAL A 61 5.71 -10.82 -29.62
N SER A 62 4.97 -10.24 -30.57
CA SER A 62 4.39 -8.91 -30.41
C SER A 62 3.41 -8.85 -29.24
N PHE A 63 2.49 -9.80 -29.14
CA PHE A 63 1.54 -9.87 -28.03
C PHE A 63 2.23 -9.95 -26.66
N ASN A 64 3.26 -10.79 -26.53
CA ASN A 64 4.01 -10.92 -25.29
C ASN A 64 4.71 -9.62 -24.88
N LEU A 65 5.34 -8.93 -25.84
CA LEU A 65 5.99 -7.64 -25.60
C LEU A 65 4.96 -6.57 -25.17
N TYR A 66 3.81 -6.50 -25.83
CA TYR A 66 2.72 -5.60 -25.42
C TYR A 66 2.16 -5.95 -24.03
N ALA A 67 1.99 -7.23 -23.71
CA ALA A 67 1.52 -7.66 -22.39
C ALA A 67 2.51 -7.28 -21.27
N MET A 68 3.82 -7.50 -21.50
CA MET A 68 4.86 -7.06 -20.56
C MET A 68 4.86 -5.54 -20.40
N TYR A 69 4.75 -4.80 -21.50
CA TYR A 69 4.72 -3.33 -21.48
C TYR A 69 3.54 -2.79 -20.69
N ILE A 70 2.31 -3.25 -21.00
CA ILE A 70 1.10 -2.83 -20.29
C ILE A 70 1.14 -3.26 -18.83
N GLY A 71 1.66 -4.45 -18.53
CA GLY A 71 1.86 -4.94 -17.16
C GLY A 71 2.79 -4.02 -16.36
N LEU A 72 3.99 -3.71 -16.89
CA LEU A 72 4.95 -2.83 -16.23
C LEU A 72 4.42 -1.39 -16.08
N LEU A 73 3.73 -0.86 -17.10
CA LEU A 73 3.13 0.47 -17.06
C LEU A 73 2.04 0.53 -16.00
N GLY A 74 1.19 -0.50 -15.90
CA GLY A 74 0.17 -0.60 -14.88
C GLY A 74 0.76 -0.71 -13.46
N LEU A 75 1.87 -1.43 -13.28
CA LEU A 75 2.60 -1.47 -12.00
C LEU A 75 3.14 -0.09 -11.61
N GLY A 76 3.75 0.63 -12.57
CA GLY A 76 4.23 2.00 -12.35
C GLY A 76 3.09 2.95 -11.98
N LEU A 77 1.97 2.87 -12.71
CA LEU A 77 0.77 3.67 -12.41
C LEU A 77 0.20 3.34 -11.02
N ALA A 78 0.12 2.07 -10.64
CA ALA A 78 -0.34 1.66 -9.31
C ALA A 78 0.56 2.20 -8.19
N SER A 79 1.88 2.24 -8.42
CA SER A 79 2.87 2.83 -7.50
C SER A 79 2.70 4.33 -7.34
N VAL A 80 2.48 5.06 -8.44
CA VAL A 80 2.20 6.50 -8.41
C VAL A 80 0.88 6.78 -7.68
N LEU A 81 -0.17 6.03 -7.99
CA LEU A 81 -1.47 6.16 -7.31
C LEU A 81 -1.34 5.89 -5.80
N TYR A 82 -0.60 4.84 -5.41
CA TYR A 82 -0.30 4.59 -4.00
C TYR A 82 0.43 5.78 -3.37
N THR A 83 1.46 6.31 -4.03
CA THR A 83 2.26 7.43 -3.52
C THR A 83 1.45 8.71 -3.37
N ILE A 84 0.52 9.00 -4.28
CA ILE A 84 -0.31 10.21 -4.19
C ILE A 84 -1.38 10.05 -3.10
N PHE A 85 -2.04 8.90 -3.06
CA PHE A 85 -3.25 8.73 -2.26
C PHE A 85 -3.05 8.08 -0.88
N ALA A 86 -1.92 7.42 -0.64
CA ALA A 86 -1.67 6.84 0.68
C ALA A 86 -1.48 7.97 1.73
N PRO A 87 -2.13 7.87 2.91
CA PRO A 87 -1.97 8.85 3.98
C PRO A 87 -0.50 8.95 4.40
N SER A 88 -0.04 10.16 4.74
CA SER A 88 1.31 10.39 5.27
C SER A 88 1.64 9.48 6.45
N LEU A 89 0.67 9.30 7.35
CA LEU A 89 0.77 8.41 8.52
C LEU A 89 1.23 6.98 8.14
N VAL A 90 0.71 6.44 7.03
CA VAL A 90 1.04 5.09 6.58
C VAL A 90 2.37 5.04 5.83
N LYS A 91 2.83 6.16 5.27
CA LYS A 91 4.14 6.26 4.62
C LYS A 91 5.27 6.46 5.63
N GLU A 92 4.98 7.13 6.74
CA GLU A 92 5.96 7.42 7.78
C GLU A 92 6.13 6.23 8.71
N TYR A 93 5.03 5.70 9.27
CA TYR A 93 5.07 4.65 10.29
C TYR A 93 4.73 3.27 9.71
N LEU A 94 5.51 2.24 10.06
CA LEU A 94 5.30 0.86 9.58
C LEU A 94 4.11 0.19 10.25
N SER A 95 3.77 0.62 11.47
CA SER A 95 2.68 0.05 12.25
C SER A 95 2.09 1.07 13.22
N ASN A 96 0.84 0.81 13.62
CA ASN A 96 0.18 1.55 14.69
C ASN A 96 1.01 1.56 15.99
N ARG A 97 1.62 0.42 16.34
CA ARG A 97 2.49 0.33 17.52
C ARG A 97 3.66 1.30 17.42
N GLN A 98 4.35 1.34 16.27
CA GLN A 98 5.46 2.27 16.07
C GLN A 98 5.00 3.73 16.14
N TYR A 99 3.84 4.05 15.57
CA TYR A 99 3.26 5.39 15.66
C TYR A 99 2.99 5.81 17.10
N VAL A 100 2.33 4.94 17.88
CA VAL A 100 2.03 5.20 19.29
C VAL A 100 3.32 5.34 20.09
N ASP A 101 4.26 4.40 19.95
CA ASP A 101 5.52 4.38 20.71
C ASP A 101 6.35 5.65 20.50
N GLN A 102 6.44 6.14 19.25
CA GLN A 102 7.21 7.35 18.93
C GLN A 102 6.54 8.65 19.40
N ASN A 103 5.22 8.68 19.56
CA ASN A 103 4.47 9.89 19.89
C ASN A 103 4.03 9.95 21.35
N ILE A 104 3.92 8.81 22.04
CA ILE A 104 3.33 8.75 23.38
C ILE A 104 4.23 9.37 24.45
N ASP A 105 5.55 9.27 24.31
CA ASP A 105 6.50 9.81 25.30
C ASP A 105 6.50 11.35 25.32
N GLN A 106 6.01 11.97 24.25
CA GLN A 106 5.93 13.43 24.11
C GLN A 106 4.51 13.98 24.32
N ILE A 107 3.60 13.17 24.86
CA ILE A 107 2.20 13.57 25.06
C ILE A 107 2.09 14.55 26.23
N THR A 108 1.38 15.65 26.01
CA THR A 108 0.98 16.62 27.04
C THR A 108 -0.53 16.76 27.03
N ILE A 109 -1.12 17.29 28.10
CA ILE A 109 -2.58 17.53 28.18
C ILE A 109 -3.02 18.39 26.97
N SER A 110 -2.31 19.47 26.67
CA SER A 110 -2.63 20.36 25.55
C SER A 110 -2.54 19.64 24.19
N LYS A 111 -1.54 18.78 23.98
CA LYS A 111 -1.44 17.98 22.75
C LYS A 111 -2.56 16.95 22.65
N LEU A 112 -2.93 16.31 23.76
CA LEU A 112 -4.03 15.35 23.79
C LEU A 112 -5.36 16.03 23.42
N VAL A 113 -5.68 17.15 24.06
CA VAL A 113 -6.91 17.92 23.80
C VAL A 113 -6.90 18.52 22.39
N GLY A 114 -5.76 19.05 21.94
CA GLY A 114 -5.59 19.56 20.57
C GLY A 114 -5.83 18.48 19.53
N LEU A 115 -5.29 17.28 19.73
CA LEU A 115 -5.54 16.16 18.84
C LEU A 115 -6.99 15.66 18.94
N ALA A 116 -7.55 15.59 20.14
CA ALA A 116 -8.93 15.15 20.35
C ALA A 116 -9.94 16.09 19.65
N SER A 117 -9.72 17.40 19.74
CA SER A 117 -10.54 18.41 19.05
C SER A 117 -10.42 18.30 17.53
N HIS A 118 -9.20 18.09 17.01
CA HIS A 118 -9.00 17.83 15.57
C HIS A 118 -9.71 16.55 15.11
N VAL A 119 -9.61 15.46 15.90
CA VAL A 119 -10.29 14.20 15.60
C VAL A 119 -11.81 14.39 15.59
N ARG A 120 -12.33 15.12 16.58
CA ARG A 120 -13.75 15.46 16.69
C ARG A 120 -14.24 16.23 15.46
N SER A 121 -13.50 17.24 15.01
CA SER A 121 -13.92 18.06 13.86
C SER A 121 -13.83 17.33 12.52
N GLU A 122 -12.80 16.50 12.33
CA GLU A 122 -12.49 15.92 11.02
C GLU A 122 -13.17 14.56 10.78
N TYR A 123 -13.41 13.79 11.84
CA TYR A 123 -13.84 12.38 11.71
C TYR A 123 -15.19 12.05 12.36
N VAL A 124 -15.66 12.83 13.32
CA VAL A 124 -16.93 12.55 14.03
C VAL A 124 -18.09 13.29 13.36
N LYS A 125 -19.00 12.53 12.74
CA LYS A 125 -20.24 13.06 12.11
C LYS A 125 -21.53 12.65 12.84
N GLY A 126 -21.42 12.17 14.07
CA GLY A 126 -22.53 11.61 14.84
C GLY A 126 -22.13 11.41 16.30
N ASP A 127 -22.50 10.26 16.87
CA ASP A 127 -22.20 9.95 18.26
C ASP A 127 -20.70 10.00 18.56
N GLU A 128 -20.38 10.68 19.64
CA GLU A 128 -19.01 10.85 20.08
C GLU A 128 -18.43 9.50 20.55
N PRO A 129 -17.26 9.08 20.01
CA PRO A 129 -16.58 7.87 20.45
C PRO A 129 -16.27 7.90 21.94
N ASP A 130 -16.36 6.76 22.61
CA ASP A 130 -16.06 6.63 24.05
C ASP A 130 -14.65 7.12 24.41
N VAL A 131 -13.72 7.03 23.45
CA VAL A 131 -12.35 7.55 23.58
C VAL A 131 -12.34 9.08 23.79
N LEU A 132 -13.17 9.83 23.06
CA LEU A 132 -13.24 11.30 23.18
C LEU A 132 -14.02 11.72 24.42
N LYS A 133 -15.04 10.96 24.83
CA LYS A 133 -15.77 11.18 26.09
C LYS A 133 -14.82 11.05 27.28
N GLY A 134 -14.00 9.99 27.31
CA GLY A 134 -13.02 9.78 28.37
C GLY A 134 -11.99 10.91 28.45
N ILE A 135 -11.55 11.46 27.32
CA ILE A 135 -10.61 12.59 27.28
C ILE A 135 -11.28 13.87 27.80
N SER A 136 -12.54 14.10 27.47
CA SER A 136 -13.28 15.28 27.94
C SER A 136 -13.49 15.24 29.47
N SER A 137 -13.77 14.06 30.03
CA SER A 137 -13.83 13.86 31.49
C SER A 137 -12.47 14.05 32.16
N PHE A 138 -11.40 13.59 31.52
CA PHE A 138 -10.02 13.80 31.99
C PHE A 138 -9.64 15.28 32.00
N GLU A 139 -9.95 16.02 30.92
CA GLU A 139 -9.71 17.47 30.82
C GLU A 139 -10.48 18.25 31.91
N ALA A 140 -11.72 17.86 32.20
CA ALA A 140 -12.50 18.48 33.28
C ALA A 140 -11.88 18.26 34.67
N THR A 141 -11.15 17.16 34.85
CA THR A 141 -10.48 16.81 36.11
C THR A 141 -9.10 17.49 36.21
N TYR A 142 -8.40 17.63 35.09
CA TYR A 142 -7.05 18.18 34.99
C TYR A 142 -6.98 19.25 33.90
N PRO A 143 -7.39 20.50 34.20
CA PRO A 143 -7.26 21.60 33.25
C PRO A 143 -5.78 21.85 32.93
N GLY A 144 -5.51 22.30 31.70
CA GLY A 144 -4.26 22.17 30.94
C GLY A 144 -2.93 22.72 31.51
N ASP A 145 -2.88 23.11 32.78
CA ASP A 145 -1.67 23.55 33.49
C ASP A 145 -1.55 22.93 34.90
N SER A 146 -2.37 21.91 35.19
CA SER A 146 -2.34 21.21 36.47
C SER A 146 -1.13 20.27 36.55
N SER A 147 -0.41 20.32 37.68
CA SER A 147 0.66 19.37 37.96
C SER A 147 0.06 17.97 38.14
N LEU A 148 0.35 17.08 37.19
CA LEU A 148 -0.13 15.70 37.25
C LEU A 148 0.61 14.91 38.32
N ASP A 149 -0.16 14.26 39.18
CA ASP A 149 0.32 13.21 40.07
C ASP A 149 0.67 11.94 39.25
N ASP A 150 1.21 10.91 39.90
CA ASP A 150 1.61 9.68 39.19
C ASP A 150 0.41 8.95 38.56
N SER A 151 -0.78 9.06 39.18
CA SER A 151 -2.01 8.50 38.63
C SER A 151 -2.46 9.24 37.38
N GLY A 152 -2.52 10.58 37.42
CA GLY A 152 -2.88 11.42 36.29
C GLY A 152 -1.94 11.27 35.09
N ARG A 153 -0.63 11.04 35.32
CA ARG A 153 0.31 10.71 34.25
C ARG A 153 0.02 9.38 33.57
N LYS A 154 -0.36 8.35 34.34
CA LYS A 154 -0.73 7.04 33.78
C LYS A 154 -2.04 7.12 32.99
N GLU A 155 -3.02 7.86 33.50
CA GLU A 155 -4.28 8.11 32.79
C GLU A 155 -4.08 8.91 31.50
N LEU A 156 -3.29 9.99 31.54
CA LEU A 156 -2.90 10.77 30.37
C LEU A 156 -2.30 9.87 29.28
N ARG A 157 -1.38 8.99 29.68
CA ARG A 157 -0.74 8.04 28.77
C ARG A 157 -1.76 7.05 28.17
N ASN A 158 -2.66 6.50 28.98
CA ASN A 158 -3.68 5.57 28.50
C ASN A 158 -4.66 6.24 27.53
N HIS A 159 -5.13 7.45 27.85
CA HIS A 159 -5.98 8.24 26.96
C HIS A 159 -5.25 8.61 25.66
N GLY A 160 -3.97 8.98 25.74
CA GLY A 160 -3.12 9.22 24.58
C GLY A 160 -3.01 8.01 23.66
N ILE A 161 -2.71 6.82 24.22
CA ILE A 161 -2.65 5.57 23.47
C ILE A 161 -3.99 5.28 22.78
N ASN A 162 -5.10 5.41 23.49
CA ASN A 162 -6.43 5.16 22.95
C ASN A 162 -6.78 6.15 21.82
N LEU A 163 -6.46 7.43 22.00
CA LEU A 163 -6.67 8.47 21.00
C LEU A 163 -5.83 8.21 19.74
N PHE A 164 -4.54 7.93 19.90
CA PHE A 164 -3.65 7.63 18.78
C PHE A 164 -4.10 6.39 18.01
N ASN A 165 -4.53 5.33 18.72
CA ASN A 165 -5.08 4.13 18.10
C ASN A 165 -6.36 4.45 17.30
N HIS A 166 -7.24 5.28 17.86
CA HIS A 166 -8.48 5.69 17.19
C HIS A 166 -8.18 6.52 15.93
N PHE A 167 -7.34 7.55 16.06
CA PHE A 167 -6.89 8.39 14.96
C PHE A 167 -6.24 7.56 13.84
N TRP A 168 -5.32 6.67 14.18
CA TRP A 168 -4.70 5.76 13.22
C TRP A 168 -5.76 4.95 12.45
N ASN A 169 -6.70 4.33 13.17
CA ASN A 169 -7.73 3.52 12.54
C ASN A 169 -8.64 4.33 11.60
N GLU A 170 -9.06 5.53 12.01
CA GLU A 170 -9.89 6.40 11.18
C GLU A 170 -9.14 6.88 9.93
N THR A 171 -7.90 7.34 10.07
CA THR A 171 -7.09 7.80 8.93
C THR A 171 -6.79 6.66 7.94
N VAL A 172 -6.40 5.48 8.45
CA VAL A 172 -6.04 4.32 7.62
C VAL A 172 -7.25 3.74 6.89
N HIS A 173 -8.44 3.78 7.50
CA HIS A 173 -9.65 3.20 6.93
C HIS A 173 -10.55 4.18 6.17
N ARG A 174 -10.22 5.48 6.12
CA ARG A 174 -11.03 6.53 5.47
C ARG A 174 -11.39 6.25 4.01
N GLN A 175 -10.48 5.66 3.22
CA GLN A 175 -10.68 5.48 1.76
C GLN A 175 -10.64 4.01 1.32
N PRO A 176 -11.64 3.19 1.67
CA PRO A 176 -11.61 1.75 1.39
C PRO A 176 -11.78 1.43 -0.10
N LYS A 177 -12.53 2.26 -0.85
CA LYS A 177 -12.76 2.09 -2.29
C LYS A 177 -11.45 2.23 -3.08
N LEU A 178 -10.71 3.30 -2.81
CA LEU A 178 -9.45 3.60 -3.49
C LEU A 178 -8.39 2.52 -3.25
N ARG A 179 -8.28 2.04 -2.01
CA ARG A 179 -7.39 0.91 -1.67
C ARG A 179 -7.71 -0.35 -2.47
N LYS A 180 -8.99 -0.67 -2.62
CA LYS A 180 -9.42 -1.82 -3.42
C LYS A 180 -9.03 -1.61 -4.88
N SER A 181 -9.26 -0.41 -5.44
CA SER A 181 -8.88 -0.10 -6.82
C SER A 181 -7.37 -0.25 -7.05
N ILE A 182 -6.53 0.35 -6.18
CA ILE A 182 -5.07 0.25 -6.30
C ILE A 182 -4.61 -1.22 -6.20
N LYS A 183 -5.18 -1.99 -5.26
CA LYS A 183 -4.89 -3.43 -5.15
C LYS A 183 -5.25 -4.19 -6.43
N TRP A 184 -6.40 -3.91 -7.02
CA TRP A 184 -6.82 -4.55 -8.26
C TRP A 184 -5.91 -4.21 -9.42
N ILE A 185 -5.47 -2.95 -9.54
CA ILE A 185 -4.50 -2.56 -10.56
C ILE A 185 -3.21 -3.37 -10.38
N TYR A 186 -2.66 -3.44 -9.17
CA TYR A 186 -1.47 -4.27 -8.89
C TYR A 186 -1.64 -5.73 -9.33
N ILE A 187 -2.76 -6.36 -8.95
CA ILE A 187 -3.04 -7.76 -9.30
C ILE A 187 -3.13 -7.93 -10.81
N THR A 188 -3.93 -7.11 -11.49
CA THR A 188 -4.12 -7.22 -12.95
C THR A 188 -2.80 -6.99 -13.69
N SER A 189 -2.01 -5.99 -13.27
CA SER A 189 -0.70 -5.70 -13.85
C SER A 189 0.30 -6.83 -13.63
N PHE A 190 0.33 -7.43 -12.43
CA PHE A 190 1.20 -8.58 -12.15
C PHE A 190 0.79 -9.82 -12.95
N SER A 191 -0.51 -10.07 -13.10
CA SER A 191 -1.02 -11.16 -13.94
C SER A 191 -0.63 -10.97 -15.40
N LEU A 192 -0.79 -9.77 -15.95
CA LEU A 192 -0.37 -9.44 -17.33
C LEU A 192 1.13 -9.65 -17.53
N LEU A 193 1.95 -9.24 -16.57
CA LEU A 193 3.41 -9.41 -16.63
C LEU A 193 3.82 -10.89 -16.52
N SER A 194 3.05 -11.69 -15.77
CA SER A 194 3.32 -13.11 -15.57
C SER A 194 2.88 -13.99 -16.76
N LEU A 195 1.94 -13.53 -17.59
CA LEU A 195 1.37 -14.31 -18.69
C LEU A 195 2.43 -14.84 -19.68
N PRO A 196 3.33 -14.01 -20.24
CA PRO A 196 4.37 -14.50 -21.15
C PRO A 196 5.25 -15.55 -20.49
N SER A 197 5.71 -15.31 -19.26
CA SER A 197 6.56 -16.24 -18.50
C SER A 197 5.87 -17.57 -18.25
N LEU A 198 4.58 -17.57 -17.91
CA LEU A 198 3.79 -18.78 -17.69
C LEU A 198 3.57 -19.57 -18.99
N LEU A 199 3.33 -18.89 -20.11
CA LEU A 199 3.21 -19.52 -21.43
C LEU A 199 4.52 -20.16 -21.89
N LEU A 200 5.67 -19.57 -21.56
CA LEU A 200 6.97 -20.17 -21.85
C LEU A 200 7.21 -21.40 -20.98
N LEU A 201 6.95 -21.30 -19.68
CA LEU A 201 7.07 -22.41 -18.75
C LEU A 201 6.19 -23.61 -19.14
N SER A 202 4.93 -23.36 -19.51
CA SER A 202 4.02 -24.43 -19.92
C SER A 202 4.48 -25.13 -21.20
N LYS A 203 5.03 -24.38 -22.16
CA LYS A 203 5.62 -24.94 -23.39
C LYS A 203 6.85 -25.78 -23.09
N VAL A 204 7.77 -25.28 -22.25
CA VAL A 204 8.98 -26.03 -21.86
C VAL A 204 8.62 -27.33 -21.11
N LEU A 205 7.67 -27.27 -20.16
CA LEU A 205 7.19 -28.45 -19.45
C LEU A 205 6.48 -29.45 -20.37
N GLY A 206 5.67 -28.97 -21.32
CA GLY A 206 5.04 -29.80 -22.34
C GLY A 206 6.05 -30.50 -23.22
N LEU A 207 7.12 -29.81 -23.61
CA LEU A 207 8.25 -30.38 -24.35
C LEU A 207 8.96 -31.47 -23.52
N TYR A 208 9.26 -31.20 -22.25
CA TYR A 208 9.89 -32.17 -21.35
C TYR A 208 9.08 -33.47 -21.22
N TYR A 209 7.75 -33.35 -21.04
CA TYR A 209 6.86 -34.50 -20.95
C TYR A 209 6.70 -35.31 -22.26
N LEU A 210 7.04 -34.72 -23.41
CA LEU A 210 6.93 -35.39 -24.71
C LEU A 210 8.22 -36.17 -25.06
N PHE A 211 9.33 -35.87 -24.39
CA PHE A 211 10.63 -36.50 -24.57
C PHE A 211 11.02 -37.49 -23.45
N THR A 212 10.16 -37.67 -22.43
CA THR A 212 10.33 -38.65 -21.35
C THR A 212 9.32 -39.78 -21.51
#